data_AF-A0A842MSP7-F1
#
_entry.id   AF-A0A842MSP7-F1
#
_cell.length_a   1.000
_cell.length_b   1.000
_cell.length_c   1.000
_cell.angle_alpha   90.00
_cell.angle_beta   90.00
_cell.angle_gamma   90.00
#
_symmetry.space_group_name_H-M   'P 1'
#
loop_
_entity.id
_entity.type
_entity.pdbx_description
1 polymer ?
#
loop_
_entity_poly.entity_id
_entity_poly.type
_entity_poly.pdbx_seq_one_letter_code
_entity_poly.pdbx_strand_id
1 'polypeptide(L)'
;MRTTYLLGIIVFLAVVLPLIGFFFSGGWIKLIAQIILTIVLAVVIGATGIFGYICIKAQARKWGAGLILVAIICLLLVFWLWTGKPLLI
;
A
#
# COMPACT_ATOMS: atom_id res chain seq x y z
N MET A 1 -11.50 7.91 -21.34
CA MET A 1 -10.79 9.02 -20.65
C MET A 1 -11.50 9.45 -19.35
N ARG A 2 -12.80 9.75 -19.34
CA ARG A 2 -13.51 10.15 -18.11
C ARG A 2 -13.43 9.11 -16.96
N THR A 3 -13.55 7.82 -17.29
CA THR A 3 -13.54 6.72 -16.31
C THR A 3 -12.18 6.54 -15.62
N THR A 4 -11.07 6.74 -16.33
CA THR A 4 -9.72 6.60 -15.76
C THR A 4 -9.41 7.70 -14.74
N TYR A 5 -9.87 8.94 -14.98
CA TYR A 5 -9.73 10.02 -14.00
C TYR A 5 -10.53 9.77 -12.72
N LEU A 6 -11.76 9.26 -12.86
CA LEU A 6 -12.60 8.91 -11.72
C LEU A 6 -11.97 7.80 -10.86
N LEU A 7 -11.44 6.75 -11.50
CA LEU A 7 -10.72 5.69 -10.79
C LEU A 7 -9.49 6.22 -10.06
N GLY A 8 -8.70 7.10 -10.71
CA GLY A 8 -7.54 7.73 -10.08
C GLY A 8 -7.91 8.54 -8.84
N ILE A 9 -8.99 9.32 -8.90
CA ILE A 9 -9.49 10.11 -7.75
C ILE A 9 -9.95 9.18 -6.61
N ILE A 10 -10.67 8.11 -6.93
CA ILE A 10 -11.15 7.16 -5.92
C ILE A 10 -9.97 6.50 -5.21
N VAL A 11 -8.97 6.03 -5.96
CA VAL A 11 -7.76 5.41 -5.39
C VAL A 11 -7.00 6.42 -4.54
N PHE A 12 -6.87 7.66 -5.01
CA PHE A 12 -6.22 8.73 -4.25
C PHE A 12 -6.95 9.01 -2.93
N LEU A 13 -8.28 9.17 -2.96
CA LEU A 13 -9.09 9.38 -1.76
C LEU A 13 -9.02 8.19 -0.80
N ALA A 14 -9.04 6.96 -1.31
CA ALA A 14 -8.94 5.75 -0.50
C ALA A 14 -7.60 5.63 0.27
N VAL A 15 -6.56 6.32 -0.17
CA VAL A 15 -5.25 6.36 0.51
C VAL A 15 -5.11 7.61 1.39
N VAL A 16 -5.52 8.77 0.89
CA VAL A 16 -5.32 10.06 1.57
C VAL A 16 -6.24 10.23 2.77
N LEU A 17 -7.50 9.81 2.68
CA LEU A 17 -8.44 9.94 3.80
C LEU A 17 -8.00 9.15 5.04
N PRO A 18 -7.62 7.85 4.93
CA PRO A 18 -7.11 7.13 6.09
C PRO A 18 -5.76 7.65 6.57
N LEU A 19 -4.90 8.19 5.68
CA LEU A 19 -3.67 8.86 6.11
C LEU A 19 -3.98 10.05 7.03
N ILE A 20 -4.92 10.92 6.63
CA ILE A 20 -5.35 12.05 7.46
C ILE A 20 -5.93 11.56 8.79
N GLY A 21 -6.81 10.56 8.75
CA GLY A 21 -7.37 9.96 9.96
C GLY A 21 -6.31 9.35 10.88
N PHE A 22 -5.28 8.73 10.33
CA PHE A 22 -4.19 8.13 11.10
C PHE A 22 -3.32 9.17 11.82
N PHE A 23 -2.99 10.28 11.15
CA PHE A 23 -2.10 11.31 11.70
C PHE A 23 -2.80 12.34 12.58
N PHE A 24 -4.05 12.72 12.26
CA PHE A 24 -4.74 13.83 12.91
C PHE A 24 -5.84 13.42 13.89
N SER A 25 -6.11 12.12 14.05
CA SER A 25 -7.14 11.63 14.97
C SER A 25 -6.58 10.70 16.05
N GLY A 26 -7.35 10.55 17.14
CA GLY A 26 -7.06 9.62 18.25
C GLY A 26 -8.17 8.59 18.45
N GLY A 27 -7.88 7.57 19.26
CA GLY A 27 -8.85 6.55 19.65
C GLY A 27 -9.35 5.70 18.48
N TRP A 28 -10.66 5.49 18.40
CA TRP A 28 -11.30 4.60 17.43
C TRP A 28 -11.12 5.04 15.96
N ILE A 29 -11.06 6.35 15.70
CA ILE A 29 -10.90 6.88 14.33
C ILE A 29 -9.53 6.50 13.76
N LYS A 30 -8.48 6.60 14.58
CA LYS A 30 -7.13 6.15 14.22
C LYS A 30 -7.11 4.67 13.91
N LEU A 31 -7.80 3.85 14.72
CA LEU A 31 -7.86 2.41 14.55
C LEU A 31 -8.57 2.03 13.23
N ILE A 32 -9.71 2.66 12.94
CA ILE A 32 -10.44 2.49 11.67
C ILE A 32 -9.55 2.89 10.48
N ALA A 33 -8.87 4.03 10.59
CA ALA A 33 -7.96 4.50 9.56
C ALA A 33 -6.79 3.53 9.32
N GLN A 34 -6.20 2.96 10.38
CA GLN A 34 -5.16 1.93 10.28
C GLN A 34 -5.66 0.67 9.57
N ILE A 35 -6.85 0.19 9.91
CA ILE A 35 -7.45 -0.99 9.28
C ILE A 35 -7.64 -0.75 7.78
N ILE A 36 -8.25 0.38 7.39
CA ILE A 36 -8.48 0.71 5.98
C ILE A 36 -7.14 0.79 5.24
N LEU A 37 -6.15 1.48 5.80
CA LEU A 37 -4.83 1.61 5.17
C LEU A 37 -4.16 0.24 4.99
N THR A 38 -4.29 -0.65 5.99
CA THR A 38 -3.75 -2.01 5.95
C THR A 38 -4.39 -2.83 4.83
N ILE A 39 -5.70 -2.73 4.65
CA ILE A 39 -6.41 -3.42 3.55
C ILE A 39 -5.89 -2.94 2.20
N VAL A 40 -5.75 -1.62 2.01
CA VAL A 40 -5.22 -1.05 0.77
C VAL A 40 -3.79 -1.53 0.49
N LEU A 41 -2.92 -1.49 1.51
CA LEU A 41 -1.55 -2.00 1.42
C LEU A 41 -1.52 -3.50 1.08
N ALA A 42 -2.40 -4.32 1.68
CA ALA A 42 -2.48 -5.75 1.39
C ALA A 42 -2.87 -6.02 -0.07
N VAL A 43 -3.81 -5.25 -0.63
CA VAL A 43 -4.19 -5.36 -2.05
C VAL A 43 -3.00 -5.00 -2.95
N VAL A 44 -2.25 -3.95 -2.62
CA VAL A 44 -1.06 -3.55 -3.38
C VAL A 44 0.02 -4.63 -3.31
N ILE A 45 0.28 -5.21 -2.14
CA ILE A 45 1.24 -6.32 -1.96
C ILE A 45 0.82 -7.52 -2.82
N GLY A 46 -0.46 -7.90 -2.78
CA GLY A 46 -0.99 -9.00 -3.57
C GLY A 46 -0.81 -8.77 -5.07
N ALA A 47 -1.22 -7.60 -5.56
CA ALA A 47 -1.09 -7.26 -6.98
C ALA A 47 0.39 -7.21 -7.41
N THR A 48 1.23 -6.47 -6.69
CA THR A 48 2.67 -6.33 -7.03
C THR A 48 3.45 -7.63 -6.89
N GLY A 49 3.09 -8.50 -5.93
CA GLY A 49 3.68 -9.83 -5.80
C GLY A 49 3.35 -10.74 -7.00
N ILE A 50 2.09 -10.77 -7.42
CA ILE A 50 1.66 -11.56 -8.59
C ILE A 50 2.32 -11.03 -9.87
N PHE A 51 2.26 -9.72 -10.10
CA PHE A 51 2.90 -9.11 -11.28
C PHE A 51 4.43 -9.27 -11.25
N GLY A 52 5.06 -9.16 -10.08
CA GLY A 52 6.48 -9.41 -9.90
C GLY A 52 6.89 -10.83 -10.30
N TYR A 53 6.12 -11.83 -9.87
CA TYR A 53 6.33 -13.22 -10.26
C TYR A 53 6.22 -13.43 -11.78
N ILE A 54 5.19 -12.84 -12.40
CA ILE A 54 4.99 -12.91 -13.85
C ILE A 54 6.16 -12.24 -14.59
N CYS A 55 6.60 -11.05 -14.17
CA CYS A 55 7.71 -10.34 -14.80
C CYS A 55 9.03 -11.11 -14.71
N ILE A 56 9.29 -11.83 -13.60
CA ILE A 56 10.46 -12.70 -13.48
C ILE A 56 10.39 -13.86 -14.47
N LYS A 57 9.22 -14.51 -14.58
CA LYS A 57 9.01 -15.58 -15.57
C LYS A 57 9.15 -15.10 -17.00
N ALA A 58 8.70 -13.88 -17.30
CA ALA A 58 8.79 -13.24 -18.61
C ALA A 58 10.20 -12.67 -18.92
N GLN A 59 11.23 -12.98 -18.13
CA GLN A 59 12.59 -12.44 -18.24
C GLN A 59 12.71 -10.91 -18.15
N ALA A 60 11.65 -10.18 -17.79
CA ALA A 60 11.66 -8.76 -17.49
C ALA A 60 12.18 -8.50 -16.05
N ARG A 61 13.36 -9.05 -15.73
CA ARG A 61 13.89 -9.14 -14.36
C ARG A 61 14.01 -7.78 -13.66
N LYS A 62 14.33 -6.71 -14.40
CA LYS A 62 14.43 -5.34 -13.85
C LYS A 62 13.08 -4.83 -13.34
N TRP A 63 12.00 -5.13 -14.06
CA TRP A 63 10.64 -4.76 -13.69
C TRP A 63 10.09 -5.63 -12.56
N GLY A 64 10.36 -6.94 -12.60
CA GLY A 64 9.99 -7.88 -11.54
C GLY A 64 10.64 -7.54 -10.20
N ALA A 65 11.94 -7.21 -10.20
CA ALA A 65 12.65 -6.79 -8.99
C ALA A 65 12.07 -5.48 -8.41
N GLY A 66 11.73 -4.51 -9.26
CA GLY A 66 11.09 -3.26 -8.81
C GLY A 66 9.75 -3.50 -8.13
N LEU A 67 8.91 -4.37 -8.69
CA LEU A 67 7.60 -4.69 -8.10
C LEU A 67 7.72 -5.44 -6.77
N ILE A 68 8.70 -6.35 -6.64
CA ILE A 68 8.98 -7.05 -5.38
C ILE A 68 9.50 -6.07 -4.32
N LEU A 69 10.36 -5.12 -4.70
CA LEU A 69 10.82 -4.07 -3.79
C LEU A 69 9.64 -3.24 -3.25
N VAL A 70 8.69 -2.87 -4.11
CA VAL A 70 7.47 -2.16 -3.69
C VAL A 70 6.65 -2.98 -2.71
N ALA A 71 6.50 -4.29 -2.93
CA ALA A 71 5.81 -5.18 -2.01
C ALA A 71 6.50 -5.23 -0.63
N ILE A 72 7.84 -5.28 -0.60
CA ILE A 72 8.63 -5.23 0.64
C ILE A 72 8.42 -3.90 1.37
N ILE A 73 8.46 -2.77 0.66
CA ILE A 73 8.21 -1.45 1.25
C ILE A 73 6.79 -1.38 1.85
N CYS A 74 5.78 -1.93 1.17
CA CYS A 74 4.43 -1.99 1.71
C CYS A 74 4.35 -2.83 3.00
N LEU A 75 5.05 -3.96 3.06
CA LEU A 75 5.13 -4.77 4.29
C LEU A 75 5.77 -3.99 5.45
N LEU A 76 6.84 -3.26 5.18
CA LEU A 76 7.49 -2.40 6.18
C LEU A 76 6.55 -1.28 6.66
N LEU A 77 5.79 -0.67 5.76
CA LEU A 77 4.79 0.35 6.10
C LEU A 77 3.66 -0.24 6.96
N VAL A 78 3.17 -1.43 6.66
CA VAL A 78 2.18 -2.12 7.50
C VAL A 78 2.75 -2.36 8.89
N PHE A 79 3.97 -2.88 9.01
CA PHE A 79 4.59 -3.06 10.32
C PHE A 79 4.69 -1.74 11.09
N TRP A 80 5.17 -0.67 10.45
CA TRP A 80 5.32 0.63 11.09
C TRP A 80 3.97 1.20 11.54
N LEU A 81 2.94 1.05 10.70
CA LEU A 81 1.58 1.48 10.98
C LEU A 81 1.05 0.87 12.28
N TRP A 82 1.29 -0.42 12.51
CA TRP A 82 0.75 -1.16 13.65
C TRP A 82 1.62 -1.05 14.90
N THR A 83 2.93 -1.08 14.76
CA THR A 83 3.86 -1.06 15.90
C THR A 83 4.21 0.36 16.37
N GLY A 84 3.98 1.36 15.51
CA GLY A 84 4.41 2.74 15.75
C GLY A 84 5.94 2.91 15.76
N LYS A 85 6.70 1.85 15.43
CA LYS A 85 8.16 1.84 15.44
C LYS A 85 8.68 1.53 14.04
N PRO A 86 9.69 2.26 13.54
CA PRO A 86 10.34 1.89 12.31
C PRO A 86 11.06 0.55 12.51
N LEU A 87 10.85 -0.40 11.60
CA LEU A 87 11.42 -1.77 11.67
C LEU A 87 12.98 -1.80 11.63
N LEU A 88 13.60 -0.67 11.28
CA LEU A 88 15.04 -0.52 11.04
C LEU A 88 15.80 0.13 12.21
N ILE A 89 15.15 0.36 13.37
CA ILE A 89 15.76 0.95 14.58
C ILE A 89 15.49 0.06 15.79
#